data_AF-A0A0N7ALD2-F1
#
_entry.id   AF-A0A0N7ALD2-F1
#
_cell.length_a   1.000
_cell.length_b   1.000
_cell.length_c   1.000
_cell.angle_alpha   90.00
_cell.angle_beta   90.00
_cell.angle_gamma   90.00
#
_symmetry.space_group_name_H-M   'P 1'
#
loop_
_entity.id
_entity.type
_entity.pdbx_description
1 polymer ?
#
loop_
_entity_poly.entity_id
_entity_poly.type
_entity_poly.pdbx_seq_one_letter_code
_entity_poly.pdbx_strand_id
1 'polypeptide(L)'
;MNNTKITLLAILIISISTSSLLINRRNLVTILLTIELLIITLCLLLSTYTHSLTLTISVILIVLILTIAASETAIGLSIIVAYYRIRGTITIKSFNLLRG
;
A
#
# COMPACT_ATOMS: atom_id res chain seq x y z
N MET A 1 -1.45 18.39 21.02
CA MET A 1 0.03 18.35 20.99
C MET A 1 0.63 17.00 20.51
N ASN A 2 -0.17 16.04 20.04
CA ASN A 2 0.32 14.78 19.45
C ASN A 2 0.22 14.71 17.92
N ASN A 3 -0.62 15.54 17.29
CA ASN A 3 -0.89 15.44 15.84
C ASN A 3 0.36 15.75 15.00
N THR A 4 1.20 16.71 15.42
CA THR A 4 2.46 17.05 14.75
C THR A 4 3.48 15.89 14.76
N LYS A 5 3.45 15.04 15.79
CA LYS A 5 4.30 13.83 15.85
C LYS A 5 3.80 12.76 14.89
N ILE A 6 2.49 12.56 14.80
CA ILE A 6 1.87 11.59 13.89
C ILE A 6 2.14 11.98 12.43
N THR A 7 2.01 13.27 12.08
CA THR A 7 2.33 13.75 10.73
C THR A 7 3.80 13.54 10.37
N LEU A 8 4.72 13.77 11.32
CA LEU A 8 6.15 13.53 11.09
C LEU A 8 6.48 12.05 10.89
N LEU A 9 5.87 11.18 11.70
CA LEU A 9 5.97 9.73 11.53
C LEU A 9 5.44 9.30 10.14
N ALA A 10 4.29 9.83 9.72
CA ALA A 10 3.70 9.51 8.41
C ALA A 10 4.64 9.91 7.26
N ILE A 11 5.27 11.09 7.34
CA ILE A 11 6.25 11.55 6.33
C ILE A 11 7.45 10.59 6.24
N LEU A 12 7.96 10.12 7.38
CA LEU A 12 9.04 9.13 7.42
C LEU A 12 8.63 7.79 6.82
N ILE A 13 7.43 7.30 7.11
CA ILE A 13 6.96 6.03 6.57
C ILE A 13 6.74 6.14 5.06
N ILE A 14 6.23 7.26 4.55
CA ILE A 14 6.06 7.50 3.11
C ILE A 14 7.42 7.53 2.39
N SER A 15 8.44 8.18 2.96
CA SER A 15 9.77 8.22 2.33
C SER A 15 10.44 6.83 2.29
N ILE A 16 10.26 6.02 3.32
CA ILE A 16 10.75 4.63 3.36
C ILE A 16 9.97 3.75 2.36
N SER A 17 8.65 3.89 2.31
CA SER A 17 7.81 3.06 1.43
C SER A 17 8.10 3.35 -0.05
N THR A 18 8.26 4.62 -0.41
CA THR A 18 8.59 5.04 -1.79
C THR A 18 10.01 4.65 -2.20
N SER A 19 10.99 4.76 -1.30
CA SER A 19 12.36 4.28 -1.57
C SER A 19 12.42 2.75 -1.73
N SER A 20 11.70 2.00 -0.89
CA SER A 20 11.57 0.54 -1.02
C SER A 20 10.98 0.12 -2.37
N LEU A 21 9.95 0.83 -2.85
CA LEU A 21 9.35 0.60 -4.17
C LEU A 21 10.34 0.82 -5.32
N LEU A 22 11.26 1.79 -5.20
CA LEU A 22 12.28 2.07 -6.22
C LEU A 22 13.39 1.02 -6.25
N ILE A 23 13.87 0.61 -5.07
CA ILE A 23 15.01 -0.31 -4.94
C ILE A 23 14.58 -1.75 -5.29
N ASN A 24 13.42 -2.20 -4.79
CA ASN A 24 13.06 -3.61 -4.77
C ASN A 24 11.97 -3.98 -5.81
N ARG A 25 12.15 -3.50 -7.05
CA ARG A 25 11.23 -3.70 -8.20
C ARG A 25 11.14 -5.15 -8.73
N ARG A 26 11.94 -6.07 -8.19
CA ARG A 26 12.08 -7.44 -8.75
C ARG A 26 11.07 -8.43 -8.20
N ASN A 27 10.55 -8.23 -7.00
CA ASN A 27 9.64 -9.18 -6.35
C ASN A 27 8.22 -8.59 -6.30
N LEU A 28 7.24 -9.28 -6.90
CA LEU A 28 5.85 -8.80 -6.90
C LEU A 28 5.28 -8.64 -5.48
N VAL A 29 5.63 -9.56 -4.59
CA VAL A 29 5.16 -9.53 -3.19
C VAL A 29 5.67 -8.29 -2.45
N THR A 30 6.93 -7.89 -2.66
CA THR A 30 7.46 -6.70 -1.99
C THR A 30 6.79 -5.43 -2.51
N ILE A 31 6.43 -5.39 -3.79
CA ILE A 31 5.68 -4.28 -4.37
C ILE A 31 4.29 -4.19 -3.72
N LEU A 32 3.57 -5.31 -3.60
CA LEU A 32 2.25 -5.34 -2.96
C LEU A 32 2.32 -4.83 -1.50
N LEU A 33 3.32 -5.29 -0.74
CA LEU A 33 3.51 -4.86 0.65
C LEU A 33 3.84 -3.37 0.77
N THR A 34 4.64 -2.82 -0.15
CA THR A 34 4.95 -1.38 -0.13
C THR A 34 3.73 -0.51 -0.46
N ILE A 35 2.81 -1.01 -1.29
CA ILE A 35 1.56 -0.30 -1.62
C ILE A 35 0.64 -0.30 -0.40
N GLU A 36 0.48 -1.43 0.28
CA GLU A 36 -0.26 -1.51 1.55
C GLU A 36 0.31 -0.55 2.61
N LEU A 37 1.64 -0.47 2.73
CA LEU A 37 2.32 0.47 3.63
C LEU A 37 2.05 1.95 3.28
N LEU A 38 1.89 2.28 1.99
CA LEU A 38 1.48 3.62 1.57
C LEU A 38 0.04 3.91 1.96
N ILE A 39 -0.88 2.96 1.72
CA ILE A 39 -2.32 3.14 2.00
C ILE A 39 -2.57 3.26 3.52
N ILE A 40 -1.92 2.44 4.35
CA ILE A 40 -2.05 2.56 5.82
C ILE A 40 -1.52 3.91 6.33
N THR A 41 -0.48 4.45 5.70
CA THR A 41 0.08 5.75 6.09
C THR A 41 -0.84 6.90 5.72
N LEU A 42 -1.55 6.80 4.59
CA LEU A 42 -2.61 7.74 4.23
C LEU A 42 -3.73 7.73 5.28
N CYS A 43 -4.15 6.54 5.73
CA CYS A 43 -5.15 6.41 6.80
C CYS A 43 -4.68 7.02 8.13
N LEU A 44 -3.39 6.87 8.49
CA LEU A 44 -2.79 7.52 9.66
C LEU A 44 -2.82 9.04 9.55
N LEU A 45 -2.50 9.59 8.37
CA LEU A 45 -2.56 11.03 8.14
C LEU A 45 -3.99 11.55 8.31
N LEU A 46 -4.97 10.82 7.77
CA LEU A 46 -6.38 11.20 7.84
C LEU A 46 -6.94 11.13 9.28
N SER A 47 -6.45 10.19 10.08
CA SER A 47 -6.77 10.08 11.51
C SER A 47 -6.40 11.35 12.29
N THR A 48 -5.37 12.11 11.87
CA THR A 48 -5.02 13.37 12.54
C THR A 48 -6.06 14.47 12.40
N TYR A 49 -6.95 14.38 11.41
CA TYR A 49 -8.04 15.32 11.16
C TYR A 49 -9.33 15.00 11.94
N THR A 50 -9.40 13.89 12.67
CA THR A 50 -10.57 13.56 13.48
C THR A 50 -10.51 14.33 14.80
N HIS A 51 -11.12 15.52 14.88
CA HIS A 51 -11.03 16.36 16.07
C HIS A 51 -12.10 16.05 17.15
N SER A 52 -13.19 15.36 16.78
CA SER A 52 -14.34 15.13 17.67
C SER A 52 -14.72 13.65 17.80
N LEU A 53 -15.29 13.28 18.95
CA LEU A 53 -15.87 11.96 19.29
C LEU A 53 -17.08 11.56 18.41
N THR A 54 -17.51 12.45 17.52
CA THR A 54 -18.58 12.21 16.57
C THR A 54 -18.07 11.52 15.32
N LEU A 55 -18.99 10.87 14.59
CA LEU A 55 -18.70 10.20 13.33
C LEU A 55 -18.34 11.25 12.27
N THR A 56 -17.05 11.58 12.18
CA THR A 56 -16.52 12.55 11.21
C THR A 56 -16.35 11.87 9.85
N ILE A 57 -16.44 12.67 8.78
CA ILE A 57 -16.22 12.23 7.39
C ILE A 57 -14.87 11.50 7.24
N SER A 58 -13.84 11.94 7.95
CA SER A 58 -12.53 11.29 7.98
C SER A 58 -12.59 9.84 8.46
N VAL A 59 -13.40 9.52 9.48
CA VAL A 59 -13.54 8.14 9.98
C VAL A 59 -14.22 7.24 8.94
N ILE A 60 -15.28 7.73 8.28
CA ILE A 60 -15.97 7.00 7.20
C ILE A 60 -15.00 6.71 6.05
N LEU A 61 -14.21 7.71 5.67
CA LEU A 61 -13.24 7.58 4.59
C LEU A 61 -12.10 6.61 4.95
N ILE A 62 -11.61 6.59 6.20
CA ILE A 62 -10.61 5.62 6.67
C ILE A 62 -11.11 4.18 6.51
N VAL A 63 -12.34 3.90 6.94
CA VAL A 63 -12.93 2.56 6.82
C VAL A 63 -13.10 2.18 5.35
N LEU A 64 -13.58 3.10 4.51
CA LEU A 64 -13.72 2.87 3.07
C LEU A 64 -12.37 2.55 2.41
N ILE A 65 -11.32 3.33 2.69
CA ILE A 65 -9.97 3.10 2.16
C ILE A 65 -9.44 1.72 2.62
N LEU A 66 -9.63 1.36 3.89
CA LEU A 66 -9.18 0.07 4.41
C LEU A 66 -9.89 -1.12 3.74
N THR A 67 -11.19 -0.99 3.43
CA THR A 67 -11.92 -2.02 2.68
C THR A 67 -11.43 -2.18 1.25
N ILE A 68 -11.07 -1.07 0.58
CA ILE A 68 -10.51 -1.09 -0.77
C ILE A 68 -9.11 -1.73 -0.75
N ALA A 69 -8.27 -1.39 0.23
CA ALA A 69 -6.96 -2.00 0.43
C ALA A 69 -7.05 -3.53 0.61
N ALA A 70 -7.99 -3.99 1.45
CA ALA A 70 -8.25 -5.43 1.62
C ALA A 70 -8.68 -6.11 0.31
N SER A 71 -9.48 -5.44 -0.52
CA SER A 71 -9.86 -5.97 -1.83
C SER A 71 -8.67 -5.99 -2.80
N GLU A 72 -7.85 -4.94 -2.81
CA GLU A 72 -6.67 -4.83 -3.66
C GLU A 72 -5.67 -5.95 -3.38
N THR A 73 -5.37 -6.21 -2.10
CA THR A 73 -4.45 -7.29 -1.70
C THR A 73 -4.98 -8.67 -2.06
N ALA A 74 -6.28 -8.93 -1.88
CA ALA A 74 -6.89 -10.20 -2.30
C ALA A 74 -6.71 -10.43 -3.81
N ILE A 75 -6.98 -9.41 -4.61
CA ILE A 75 -6.81 -9.45 -6.07
C ILE A 75 -5.33 -9.60 -6.43
N GLY A 76 -4.45 -8.80 -5.83
CA GLY A 76 -3.01 -8.81 -6.07
C GLY A 76 -2.37 -10.16 -5.76
N LEU A 77 -2.71 -10.77 -4.62
CA LEU A 77 -2.25 -12.13 -4.28
C LEU A 77 -2.81 -13.17 -5.25
N SER A 78 -4.07 -13.07 -5.65
CA SER A 78 -4.67 -14.02 -6.61
C SER A 78 -3.91 -14.05 -7.93
N ILE A 79 -3.52 -12.87 -8.43
CA ILE A 79 -2.72 -12.71 -9.66
C ILE A 79 -1.32 -13.27 -9.46
N ILE A 80 -0.68 -13.00 -8.32
CA ILE A 80 0.66 -13.54 -8.00
C ILE A 80 0.62 -15.07 -7.96
N VAL A 81 -0.38 -15.68 -7.33
CA VAL A 81 -0.54 -17.13 -7.25
C VAL A 81 -0.75 -17.74 -8.63
N ALA A 82 -1.62 -17.14 -9.46
CA ALA A 82 -1.84 -17.58 -10.83
C ALA A 82 -0.55 -17.48 -11.67
N TYR A 83 0.20 -16.38 -11.54
CA TYR A 83 1.48 -16.19 -12.22
C TYR A 83 2.53 -17.21 -11.77
N TYR A 84 2.63 -17.46 -10.47
CA TYR A 84 3.58 -18.42 -9.90
C TYR A 84 3.32 -19.84 -10.40
N ARG A 85 2.05 -20.24 -10.57
CA ARG A 85 1.69 -21.54 -11.15
C ARG A 85 2.19 -21.72 -12.58
N ILE A 86 2.31 -20.65 -13.36
CA ILE A 86 2.71 -20.70 -14.78
C ILE A 86 4.23 -20.62 -14.93
N ARG A 87 4.91 -19.79 -14.13
CA ARG A 87 6.35 -19.50 -14.32
C ARG A 87 7.27 -20.12 -13.28
N GLY A 88 6.75 -20.62 -12.15
CA GLY A 88 7.54 -21.20 -11.06
C GLY A 88 8.43 -20.21 -10.30
N THR A 89 8.43 -18.93 -10.68
CA THR A 89 9.21 -17.87 -10.03
C THR A 89 8.35 -16.63 -9.78
N ILE A 90 8.60 -15.95 -8.66
CA ILE A 90 7.90 -14.72 -8.26
C ILE A 90 8.64 -13.46 -8.76
N THR A 91 9.84 -13.66 -9.30
CA THR A 91 10.67 -12.58 -9.83
C THR A 91 10.13 -12.08 -11.16
N ILE A 92 9.96 -10.77 -11.27
CA ILE A 92 9.60 -10.10 -12.51
C ILE A 92 10.86 -10.08 -13.39
N LYS A 93 11.01 -11.07 -14.26
CA LYS A 93 11.78 -10.88 -15.49
C LYS A 93 10.92 -10.01 -16.39
N SER A 94 11.50 -8.93 -16.92
CA SER A 94 10.83 -8.00 -17.82
C SER A 94 9.87 -8.73 -18.76
N PHE A 95 8.61 -8.27 -18.82
CA PHE A 95 7.58 -8.75 -19.73
C PHE A 95 7.95 -8.42 -21.18
N ASN A 96 9.06 -8.97 -21.67
CA ASN A 96 9.58 -8.74 -23.02
C ASN A 96 8.83 -9.59 -24.06
N LEU A 97 7.64 -10.11 -23.70
CA LEU A 97 6.77 -10.91 -24.58
C LEU A 97 5.95 -10.04 -25.53
N LEU A 98 5.75 -8.77 -25.21
CA LEU A 98 5.09 -7.79 -26.08
C LEU A 98 6.17 -6.95 -26.75
N ARG A 99 6.86 -7.53 -27.74
CA ARG A 99 7.66 -6.80 -28.71
C ARG A 99 6.84 -6.70 -30.00
N GLY A 100 6.12 -5.59 -30.12
CA GLY A 100 5.76 -5.01 -31.41
C GLY A 100 6.86 -4.04 -31.83
#